data_AF-A0A359B0U6-F1
#
_entry.id   AF-A0A359B0U6-F1
#
_cell.length_a   1.000
_cell.length_b   1.000
_cell.length_c   1.000
_cell.angle_alpha   90.00
_cell.angle_beta   90.00
_cell.angle_gamma   90.00
#
_symmetry.space_group_name_H-M   'P 1'
#
loop_
_entity.id
_entity.type
_entity.pdbx_description
1 polymer ?
#
loop_
_entity_poly.entity_id
_entity_poly.type
_entity_poly.pdbx_seq_one_letter_code
_entity_poly.pdbx_strand_id
1 'polypeptide(L)'
;MKKYTSILSVILFFFIHSNSWAQPAESFVKVNVAPEKTDWVYKPNEKVKFAVSITKNDIELPNVAVRYEVGPEMMSPVKTENVVLKNGTTVIDGGTLKEAGFLRCRVVASYEGKEYSGLATAAFSPDAIQSTTNEPEDFWTFWQKAKAEASKIPLDARVRLLPDRCTEKVNVYEVNIQNYKPGTRLFGIVCVPKAPGKYPALLHVPGAGVRGYYGDVNTAEKGVITLQIGIHGVPVTLDAS
;
A
#
# COMPACT_ATOMS: atom_id res chain seq x y z
N MET A 1 -22.28 5.85 53.96
CA MET A 1 -22.21 5.56 52.51
C MET A 1 -21.33 6.55 51.74
N LYS A 2 -21.45 7.87 51.91
CA LYS A 2 -20.66 8.88 51.16
C LYS A 2 -19.11 8.77 51.29
N LYS A 3 -18.57 8.32 52.44
CA LYS A 3 -17.10 8.17 52.63
C LYS A 3 -16.49 7.03 51.80
N TYR A 4 -17.24 5.95 51.55
CA TYR A 4 -16.74 4.81 50.77
C TYR A 4 -16.77 5.07 49.26
N THR A 5 -17.73 5.87 48.79
CA THR A 5 -17.84 6.29 47.37
C THR A 5 -16.66 7.18 46.95
N SER A 6 -16.15 8.01 47.87
CA SER A 6 -14.97 8.85 47.61
C SER A 6 -13.68 8.05 47.50
N ILE A 7 -13.51 7.00 48.31
CA ILE A 7 -12.32 6.14 48.28
C ILE A 7 -12.33 5.27 47.01
N LEU A 8 -13.50 4.76 46.63
CA LEU A 8 -13.66 3.98 45.39
C LEU A 8 -13.37 4.83 44.13
N SER A 9 -13.74 6.11 44.15
CA SER A 9 -13.48 7.04 43.04
C SER A 9 -11.99 7.39 42.90
N VAL A 10 -11.25 7.46 44.01
CA VAL A 10 -9.79 7.68 44.00
C VAL A 10 -9.05 6.43 43.50
N ILE A 11 -9.47 5.23 43.90
CA ILE A 11 -8.88 3.98 43.41
C ILE A 11 -9.14 3.80 41.90
N LEU A 12 -10.33 4.16 41.41
CA LEU A 12 -10.63 4.13 39.98
C LEU A 12 -9.77 5.12 39.18
N PHE A 13 -9.48 6.30 39.74
CA PHE A 13 -8.58 7.29 39.12
C PHE A 13 -7.13 6.79 39.01
N PHE A 14 -6.63 6.05 39.99
CA PHE A 14 -5.29 5.45 39.94
C PHE A 14 -5.20 4.27 38.95
N PHE A 15 -6.30 3.55 38.69
CA PHE A 15 -6.32 2.47 37.68
C PHE A 15 -6.35 3.00 36.23
N ILE A 16 -6.88 4.20 35.97
CA ILE A 16 -6.90 4.79 34.62
C ILE A 16 -5.54 5.38 34.22
N HIS A 17 -4.61 5.58 35.17
CA HIS A 17 -3.23 6.01 34.89
C HIS A 17 -2.31 4.84 34.50
N SER A 18 -2.88 3.65 34.23
CA SER A 18 -2.11 2.51 33.73
C SER A 18 -1.70 2.73 32.27
N ASN A 19 -0.51 3.32 32.13
CA ASN A 19 0.41 3.16 30.99
C ASN A 19 -0.15 3.55 29.61
N SER A 20 -0.32 4.85 29.38
CA SER A 20 -0.01 5.39 28.05
C SER A 20 1.50 5.32 27.83
N TRP A 21 2.02 4.13 27.53
CA TRP A 21 3.35 4.01 26.93
C TRP A 21 3.22 4.50 25.50
N ALA A 22 3.36 5.82 25.33
CA ALA A 22 3.69 6.37 24.02
C ALA A 22 4.97 5.65 23.58
N GLN A 23 4.88 4.83 22.52
CA GLN A 23 6.09 4.32 21.92
C GLN A 23 6.86 5.52 21.37
N PRO A 24 8.14 5.70 21.74
CA PRO A 24 8.95 6.75 21.16
C PRO A 24 8.87 6.65 19.63
N ALA A 25 8.67 7.79 18.95
CA ALA A 25 8.64 7.82 17.49
C ALA A 25 9.94 7.27 16.87
N GLU A 26 11.05 7.35 17.61
CA GLU A 26 12.34 6.77 17.25
C GLU A 26 12.95 5.95 18.40
N SER A 27 13.60 4.85 18.04
CA SER A 27 14.48 4.12 18.95
C SER A 27 15.83 4.81 19.04
N PHE A 28 16.39 4.91 20.26
CA PHE A 28 17.77 5.38 20.46
C PHE A 28 18.81 4.47 19.81
N VAL A 29 18.50 3.17 19.68
CA VAL A 29 19.34 2.21 18.96
C VAL A 29 18.86 2.13 17.51
N LYS A 30 19.75 2.47 16.57
CA LYS A 30 19.52 2.44 15.13
C LYS A 30 20.41 1.38 14.49
N VAL A 31 19.83 0.63 13.54
CA VAL A 31 20.54 -0.35 12.72
C VAL A 31 20.53 0.17 11.30
N ASN A 32 21.64 0.77 10.86
CA ASN A 32 21.77 1.25 9.50
C ASN A 32 22.38 0.14 8.65
N VAL A 33 21.78 -0.11 7.49
CA VAL A 33 22.28 -1.03 6.47
C VAL A 33 22.21 -0.28 5.15
N ALA A 34 23.28 -0.29 4.36
CA ALA A 34 23.32 0.37 3.07
C ALA A 34 24.15 -0.45 2.07
N PRO A 35 23.72 -0.57 0.80
CA PRO A 35 24.58 -1.12 -0.23
C PRO A 35 25.73 -0.14 -0.53
N GLU A 36 26.85 -0.64 -1.05
CA GLU A 36 28.00 0.21 -1.38
C GLU A 36 27.73 1.22 -2.52
N LYS A 37 26.73 0.97 -3.37
CA LYS A 37 26.32 1.89 -4.44
C LYS A 37 25.21 2.83 -3.99
N THR A 38 25.38 4.11 -4.26
CA THR A 38 24.43 5.17 -3.90
C THR A 38 23.10 5.06 -4.65
N ASP A 39 23.11 4.49 -5.86
CA ASP A 39 21.93 4.26 -6.69
C ASP A 39 21.36 2.85 -6.51
N TRP A 40 21.88 2.04 -5.58
CA TRP A 40 21.40 0.69 -5.23
C TRP A 40 21.28 -0.31 -6.41
N VAL A 41 21.76 0.01 -7.61
CA VAL A 41 21.56 -0.78 -8.84
C VAL A 41 22.85 -1.50 -9.26
N TYR A 42 22.70 -2.79 -9.55
CA TYR A 42 23.75 -3.74 -9.87
C TYR A 42 23.43 -4.50 -11.15
N LYS A 43 24.47 -5.01 -11.81
CA LYS A 43 24.33 -5.96 -12.91
C LYS A 43 24.25 -7.39 -12.37
N PRO A 44 23.57 -8.31 -13.07
CA PRO A 44 23.66 -9.73 -12.77
C PRO A 44 25.12 -10.20 -12.64
N ASN A 45 25.38 -11.03 -11.63
CA ASN A 45 26.69 -11.53 -11.21
C ASN A 45 27.65 -10.50 -10.58
N GLU A 46 27.23 -9.24 -10.44
CA GLU A 46 27.98 -8.24 -9.68
C GLU A 46 27.85 -8.47 -8.17
N LYS A 47 28.95 -8.47 -7.43
CA LYS A 47 28.90 -8.65 -5.98
C LYS A 47 28.41 -7.36 -5.31
N VAL A 48 27.48 -7.50 -4.37
CA VAL A 48 27.09 -6.41 -3.46
C VAL A 48 27.71 -6.61 -2.09
N LYS A 49 28.12 -5.50 -1.49
CA LYS A 49 28.46 -5.41 -0.08
C LYS A 49 27.51 -4.47 0.63
N PHE A 50 27.16 -4.82 1.86
CA PHE A 50 26.32 -4.01 2.72
C PHE A 50 27.13 -3.47 3.89
N ALA A 51 27.26 -2.15 3.96
CA ALA A 51 27.79 -1.49 5.14
C ALA A 51 26.73 -1.52 6.25
N VAL A 52 27.14 -1.93 7.45
CA VAL A 52 26.28 -2.02 8.63
C VAL A 52 26.89 -1.17 9.74
N SER A 53 26.06 -0.34 10.39
CA SER A 53 26.42 0.38 11.61
C SER A 53 25.29 0.31 12.62
N ILE A 54 25.61 -0.02 13.87
CA ILE A 54 24.70 0.00 15.00
C ILE A 54 25.10 1.18 15.88
N THR A 55 24.16 2.11 16.09
CA THR A 55 24.42 3.32 16.88
C THR A 55 23.43 3.45 18.02
N LYS A 56 23.86 3.95 19.17
CA LYS A 56 23.00 4.42 20.27
C LYS A 56 23.17 5.93 20.38
N ASN A 57 22.11 6.71 20.18
CA ASN A 57 22.18 8.18 20.11
C ASN A 57 23.24 8.65 19.09
N ASP A 58 23.24 8.02 17.92
CA ASP A 58 24.15 8.30 16.81
C ASP A 58 25.66 8.07 17.10
N ILE A 59 26.00 7.44 18.23
CA ILE A 59 27.36 6.98 18.57
C ILE A 59 27.45 5.48 18.31
N GLU A 60 28.52 5.00 17.67
CA GLU A 60 28.76 3.57 17.42
C GLU A 60 28.67 2.76 18.71
N LEU A 61 27.88 1.69 18.66
CA LEU A 61 27.62 0.83 19.81
C LEU A 61 28.49 -0.44 19.72
N PRO A 62 29.58 -0.55 20.52
CA PRO A 62 30.48 -1.68 20.46
C PRO A 62 29.91 -2.95 21.10
N ASN A 63 30.50 -4.08 20.76
CA ASN A 63 30.21 -5.42 21.31
C ASN A 63 28.73 -5.84 21.21
N VAL A 64 28.07 -5.51 20.10
CA VAL A 64 26.65 -5.85 19.88
C VAL A 64 26.54 -7.17 19.14
N ALA A 65 25.71 -8.09 19.66
CA ALA A 65 25.34 -9.30 18.95
C ALA A 65 24.35 -8.99 17.82
N VAL A 66 24.67 -9.46 16.63
CA VAL A 66 23.91 -9.22 15.40
C VAL A 66 23.65 -10.55 14.71
N ARG A 67 22.39 -10.77 14.34
CA ARG A 67 21.98 -11.80 13.38
C ARG A 67 21.67 -11.12 12.06
N TYR A 68 22.20 -11.64 10.95
CA TYR A 68 21.86 -11.12 9.63
C TYR A 68 21.43 -12.22 8.68
N GLU A 69 20.61 -11.82 7.73
CA GLU A 69 20.07 -12.65 6.65
C GLU A 69 20.34 -11.95 5.32
N VAL A 70 20.84 -12.69 4.34
CA VAL A 70 20.98 -12.21 2.96
C VAL A 70 20.36 -13.20 1.99
N GLY A 71 19.53 -12.72 1.08
CA GLY A 71 18.92 -13.53 0.03
C GLY A 71 17.98 -12.72 -0.87
N PRO A 72 17.36 -13.37 -1.87
CA PRO A 72 16.35 -12.73 -2.69
C PRO A 72 15.21 -12.18 -1.83
N GLU A 73 14.73 -10.98 -2.16
CA GLU A 73 13.68 -10.32 -1.40
C GLU A 73 12.42 -11.18 -1.29
N MET A 74 11.85 -11.27 -0.07
CA MET A 74 10.67 -12.08 0.26
C MET A 74 10.81 -13.59 0.02
N MET A 75 12.03 -14.07 -0.23
CA MET A 75 12.36 -15.49 -0.35
C MET A 75 13.19 -15.95 0.86
N SER A 76 13.37 -17.28 1.00
CA SER A 76 14.26 -17.83 2.01
C SER A 76 15.67 -17.25 1.85
N PRO A 77 16.34 -16.84 2.95
CA PRO A 77 17.68 -16.31 2.88
C PRO A 77 18.66 -17.40 2.40
N VAL A 78 19.61 -16.99 1.58
CA VAL A 78 20.72 -17.84 1.10
C VAL A 78 21.81 -17.94 2.16
N LYS A 79 21.93 -16.91 3.01
CA LYS A 79 22.90 -16.84 4.10
C LYS A 79 22.25 -16.29 5.35
N THR A 80 22.48 -16.98 6.47
CA THR A 80 22.07 -16.54 7.80
C THR A 80 23.23 -16.76 8.76
N GLU A 81 23.65 -15.72 9.46
CA GLU A 81 24.83 -15.75 10.33
C GLU A 81 24.60 -14.94 11.60
N ASN A 82 25.34 -15.30 12.65
CA ASN A 82 25.41 -14.54 13.89
C ASN A 82 26.83 -14.01 14.09
N VAL A 83 26.98 -12.73 14.39
CA VAL A 83 28.26 -12.06 14.55
C VAL A 83 28.20 -11.06 15.70
N VAL A 84 29.31 -10.88 16.41
CA VAL A 84 29.45 -9.79 17.39
C VAL A 84 30.23 -8.64 16.76
N LEU A 85 29.60 -7.47 16.65
CA LEU A 85 30.23 -6.27 16.12
C LEU A 85 31.03 -5.57 17.21
N LYS A 86 32.34 -5.84 17.26
CA LYS A 86 33.24 -5.25 18.27
C LYS A 86 33.22 -3.73 18.28
N ASN A 87 33.17 -3.10 17.10
CA ASN A 87 33.16 -1.64 16.95
C ASN A 87 31.78 -1.09 16.54
N GLY A 88 30.72 -1.90 16.64
CA GLY A 88 29.38 -1.49 16.18
C GLY A 88 29.21 -1.41 14.66
N THR A 89 30.26 -1.65 13.88
CA THR A 89 30.24 -1.62 12.41
C THR A 89 30.76 -2.92 11.79
N THR A 90 30.32 -3.20 10.56
CA THR A 90 30.88 -4.26 9.70
C THR A 90 30.51 -4.03 8.25
N VAL A 91 31.13 -4.80 7.36
CA VAL A 91 30.72 -4.93 5.96
C VAL A 91 30.31 -6.39 5.72
N ILE A 92 29.06 -6.61 5.35
CA ILE A 92 28.53 -7.92 4.99
C ILE A 92 28.73 -8.13 3.49
N ASP A 93 29.41 -9.20 3.11
CA ASP A 93 29.38 -9.70 1.73
C ASP A 93 27.98 -10.26 1.46
N GLY A 94 27.22 -9.53 0.64
CA GLY A 94 25.86 -9.90 0.28
C GLY A 94 25.79 -10.94 -0.84
N GLY A 95 26.89 -11.20 -1.55
CA GLY A 95 26.87 -12.06 -2.72
C GLY A 95 26.28 -11.35 -3.94
N THR A 96 25.49 -12.06 -4.75
CA THR A 96 24.97 -11.58 -6.04
C THR A 96 23.68 -12.31 -6.40
N LEU A 97 22.92 -11.76 -7.36
CA LEU A 97 21.94 -12.51 -8.14
C LEU A 97 22.46 -12.82 -9.55
N LYS A 98 22.03 -13.94 -10.13
CA LYS A 98 22.34 -14.34 -11.51
C LYS A 98 21.39 -13.73 -12.54
N GLU A 99 20.22 -13.32 -12.08
CA GLU A 99 19.11 -12.83 -12.89
C GLU A 99 18.62 -11.50 -12.33
N ALA A 100 17.71 -10.85 -13.06
CA ALA A 100 17.07 -9.63 -12.61
C ALA A 100 16.25 -9.89 -11.34
N GLY A 101 16.30 -8.97 -10.38
CA GLY A 101 15.59 -9.12 -9.11
C GLY A 101 16.15 -8.25 -8.00
N PHE A 102 15.77 -8.56 -6.77
CA PHE A 102 16.13 -7.79 -5.59
C PHE A 102 16.79 -8.69 -4.55
N LEU A 103 17.95 -8.28 -4.05
CA LEU A 103 18.69 -8.98 -3.01
C LEU A 103 18.65 -8.14 -1.73
N ARG A 104 18.13 -8.71 -0.65
CA ARG A 104 17.95 -8.01 0.63
C ARG A 104 18.95 -8.50 1.65
N CYS A 105 19.58 -7.57 2.37
CA CYS A 105 20.26 -7.82 3.62
C CYS A 105 19.41 -7.28 4.77
N ARG A 106 18.98 -8.16 5.68
CA ARG A 106 18.29 -7.81 6.92
C ARG A 106 19.23 -8.06 8.08
N VAL A 107 19.33 -7.09 8.97
CA VAL A 107 20.19 -7.12 10.15
C VAL A 107 19.32 -6.92 11.38
N VAL A 108 19.49 -7.79 12.37
CA VAL A 108 18.82 -7.72 13.68
C VAL A 108 19.90 -7.66 14.75
N ALA A 109 19.94 -6.57 15.50
CA ALA A 109 20.84 -6.34 16.61
C ALA A 109 20.13 -6.58 17.94
N SER A 110 20.76 -7.33 18.84
CA SER A 110 20.24 -7.58 20.19
C SER A 110 21.03 -6.74 21.19
N TYR A 111 20.35 -5.85 21.91
CA TYR A 111 20.97 -4.98 22.91
C TYR A 111 20.01 -4.72 24.08
N GLU A 112 20.50 -4.86 25.32
CA GLU A 112 19.71 -4.68 26.56
C GLU A 112 18.39 -5.46 26.56
N GLY A 113 18.39 -6.69 26.03
CA GLY A 113 17.21 -7.57 25.99
C GLY A 113 16.15 -7.19 24.94
N LYS A 114 16.44 -6.25 24.04
CA LYS A 114 15.57 -5.84 22.94
C LYS A 114 16.23 -6.10 21.59
N GLU A 115 15.41 -6.36 20.58
CA GLU A 115 15.84 -6.47 19.19
C GLU A 115 15.56 -5.18 18.42
N TYR A 116 16.53 -4.77 17.61
CA TYR A 116 16.46 -3.64 16.71
C TYR A 116 16.80 -4.13 15.32
N SER A 117 16.09 -3.69 14.28
CA SER A 117 16.32 -4.19 12.93
C SER A 117 16.48 -3.08 11.91
N GLY A 118 17.37 -3.32 10.95
CA GLY A 118 17.55 -2.52 9.75
C GLY A 118 17.67 -3.43 8.54
N LEU A 119 17.45 -2.87 7.35
CA LEU A 119 17.61 -3.61 6.12
C LEU A 119 18.03 -2.68 4.98
N ALA A 120 18.65 -3.28 3.98
CA ALA A 120 18.86 -2.67 2.68
C ALA A 120 18.58 -3.68 1.58
N THR A 121 18.16 -3.20 0.42
CA THR A 121 17.95 -4.01 -0.77
C THR A 121 18.79 -3.45 -1.92
N ALA A 122 19.51 -4.32 -2.61
CA ALA A 122 20.19 -4.04 -3.87
C ALA A 122 19.38 -4.61 -5.03
N ALA A 123 19.19 -3.83 -6.09
CA ALA A 123 18.48 -4.27 -7.26
C ALA A 123 19.43 -4.69 -8.37
N PHE A 124 19.15 -5.84 -8.96
CA PHE A 124 19.89 -6.42 -10.06
C PHE A 124 19.05 -6.23 -11.32
N SER A 125 19.48 -5.37 -12.25
CA SER A 125 18.76 -5.01 -13.47
C SER A 125 17.22 -4.94 -13.29
N PRO A 126 16.70 -4.05 -12.42
CA PRO A 126 15.28 -4.05 -12.06
C PRO A 126 14.33 -3.91 -13.25
N ASP A 127 14.74 -3.18 -14.30
CA ASP A 127 13.94 -3.00 -15.52
C ASP A 127 13.91 -4.24 -16.43
N ALA A 128 14.69 -5.28 -16.13
CA ALA A 128 14.74 -6.53 -16.88
C ALA A 128 13.96 -7.69 -16.20
N ILE A 129 13.22 -7.41 -15.12
CA ILE A 129 12.36 -8.40 -14.45
C ILE A 129 11.26 -8.83 -15.43
N GLN A 130 11.13 -10.14 -15.63
CA GLN A 130 10.14 -10.74 -16.52
C GLN A 130 8.99 -11.38 -15.73
N SER A 131 7.87 -11.64 -16.42
CA SER A 131 6.78 -12.44 -15.84
C SER A 131 7.29 -13.83 -15.46
N THR A 132 6.93 -14.29 -14.26
CA THR A 132 7.21 -15.67 -13.80
C THR A 132 6.10 -16.65 -14.18
N THR A 133 5.04 -16.16 -14.80
CA THR A 133 3.88 -16.94 -15.22
C THR A 133 3.66 -16.83 -16.73
N ASN A 134 3.17 -17.92 -17.31
CA ASN A 134 2.70 -17.94 -18.69
C ASN A 134 1.21 -17.57 -18.76
N GLU A 135 0.77 -17.04 -19.90
CA GLU A 135 -0.65 -16.90 -20.18
C GLU A 135 -1.32 -18.29 -20.16
N PRO A 136 -2.43 -18.48 -19.41
CA PRO A 136 -3.16 -19.74 -19.42
C PRO A 136 -3.69 -20.11 -20.81
N GLU A 137 -3.70 -21.39 -21.15
CA GLU A 137 -4.17 -21.88 -22.46
C GLU A 137 -5.61 -21.44 -22.79
N ASP A 138 -6.45 -21.25 -21.77
CA ASP A 138 -7.85 -20.86 -21.91
C ASP A 138 -8.11 -19.36 -21.70
N PHE A 139 -7.08 -18.52 -21.53
CA PHE A 139 -7.23 -17.11 -21.16
C PHE A 139 -8.25 -16.36 -22.02
N TRP A 140 -8.13 -16.44 -23.35
CA TRP A 140 -9.04 -15.77 -24.27
C TRP A 140 -10.43 -16.39 -24.28
N THR A 141 -10.51 -17.71 -24.20
CA THR A 141 -11.79 -18.44 -24.16
C THR A 141 -12.58 -18.05 -22.90
N PHE A 142 -11.91 -17.98 -21.75
CA PHE A 142 -12.48 -17.52 -20.49
C PHE A 142 -13.07 -16.11 -20.62
N TRP A 143 -12.27 -15.14 -21.09
CA TRP A 143 -12.72 -13.74 -21.20
C TRP A 143 -13.79 -13.54 -22.28
N GLN A 144 -13.74 -14.26 -23.39
CA GLN A 144 -14.79 -14.21 -24.41
C GLN A 144 -16.11 -14.76 -23.88
N LYS A 145 -16.07 -15.89 -23.16
CA LYS A 145 -17.25 -16.45 -22.49
C LYS A 145 -17.83 -15.47 -21.46
N ALA A 146 -16.98 -14.91 -20.60
CA ALA A 146 -17.40 -13.94 -19.58
C ALA A 146 -18.07 -12.70 -20.20
N LYS A 147 -17.50 -12.15 -21.29
CA LYS A 147 -18.11 -11.03 -22.04
C LYS A 147 -19.45 -11.43 -22.68
N ALA A 148 -19.53 -12.61 -23.28
CA ALA A 148 -20.76 -13.10 -23.90
C ALA A 148 -21.87 -13.30 -22.86
N GLU A 149 -21.56 -13.84 -21.69
CA GLU A 149 -22.50 -13.97 -20.57
C GLU A 149 -22.93 -12.60 -20.03
N ALA A 150 -21.99 -11.68 -19.81
CA ALA A 150 -22.29 -10.32 -19.35
C ALA A 150 -23.17 -9.56 -20.35
N SER A 151 -22.99 -9.74 -21.66
CA SER A 151 -23.79 -9.07 -22.69
C SER A 151 -25.28 -9.42 -22.66
N LYS A 152 -25.64 -10.55 -22.04
CA LYS A 152 -27.03 -11.00 -21.88
C LYS A 152 -27.74 -10.29 -20.72
N ILE A 153 -26.98 -9.59 -19.87
CA ILE A 153 -27.50 -8.88 -18.71
C ILE A 153 -27.79 -7.44 -19.14
N PRO A 154 -29.06 -7.00 -19.10
CA PRO A 154 -29.39 -5.61 -19.43
C PRO A 154 -28.71 -4.65 -18.45
N LEU A 155 -28.27 -3.48 -18.95
CA LEU A 155 -27.62 -2.46 -18.13
C LEU A 155 -28.49 -1.97 -16.97
N ASP A 156 -29.83 -1.96 -17.16
CA ASP A 156 -30.84 -1.50 -16.18
C ASP A 156 -30.37 -0.25 -15.41
N ALA A 157 -29.97 0.78 -16.17
CA ALA A 157 -29.42 1.99 -15.60
C ALA A 157 -30.51 2.83 -14.94
N ARG A 158 -30.31 3.15 -13.67
CA ARG A 158 -31.12 4.10 -12.90
C ARG A 158 -30.30 5.34 -12.69
N VAL A 159 -30.88 6.50 -12.99
CA VAL A 159 -30.20 7.78 -12.97
C VAL A 159 -30.96 8.72 -12.06
N ARG A 160 -30.26 9.34 -11.12
CA ARG A 160 -30.81 10.31 -10.17
C ARG A 160 -30.00 11.59 -10.26
N LEU A 161 -30.65 12.69 -10.62
CA LEU A 161 -29.99 14.00 -10.60
C LEU A 161 -29.54 14.33 -9.16
N LEU A 162 -28.37 14.95 -9.03
CA LEU A 162 -27.84 15.52 -7.79
C LEU A 162 -27.82 17.04 -7.94
N PRO A 163 -28.95 17.74 -7.67
CA PRO A 163 -29.06 19.17 -7.93
C PRO A 163 -27.98 19.99 -7.24
N ASP A 164 -27.66 19.65 -5.99
CA ASP A 164 -26.67 20.36 -5.17
C ASP A 164 -25.23 20.22 -5.66
N ARG A 165 -24.98 19.35 -6.65
CA ARG A 165 -23.67 19.18 -7.30
C ARG A 165 -23.63 19.73 -8.73
N CYS A 166 -24.77 20.15 -9.28
CA CYS A 166 -24.85 20.69 -10.62
C CYS A 166 -24.28 22.12 -10.66
N THR A 167 -23.76 22.51 -11.83
CA THR A 167 -23.34 23.90 -12.09
C THR A 167 -24.20 24.51 -13.18
N GLU A 168 -23.95 25.76 -13.55
CA GLU A 168 -24.62 26.38 -14.69
C GLU A 168 -24.33 25.63 -16.01
N LYS A 169 -23.17 24.96 -16.13
CA LYS A 169 -22.70 24.28 -17.35
C LYS A 169 -22.82 22.77 -17.32
N VAL A 170 -22.93 22.14 -16.15
CA VAL A 170 -22.87 20.69 -16.00
C VAL A 170 -24.03 20.16 -15.16
N ASN A 171 -24.66 19.08 -15.64
CA ASN A 171 -25.56 18.25 -14.84
C ASN A 171 -24.77 17.12 -14.19
N VAL A 172 -25.02 16.87 -12.91
CA VAL A 172 -24.40 15.79 -12.14
C VAL A 172 -25.47 14.80 -11.71
N TYR A 173 -25.24 13.52 -11.96
CA TYR A 173 -26.16 12.46 -11.61
C TYR A 173 -25.44 11.36 -10.85
N GLU A 174 -26.12 10.79 -9.85
CA GLU A 174 -25.79 9.45 -9.40
C GLU A 174 -26.39 8.45 -10.38
N VAL A 175 -25.58 7.49 -10.81
CA VAL A 175 -26.00 6.35 -11.59
C VAL A 175 -25.88 5.09 -10.76
N ASN A 176 -26.84 4.21 -10.97
CA ASN A 176 -26.87 2.87 -10.43
C ASN A 176 -27.14 1.93 -11.61
N ILE A 177 -26.22 1.03 -11.91
CA ILE A 177 -26.30 0.09 -13.05
C ILE A 177 -26.22 -1.36 -12.57
N GLN A 178 -26.86 -2.26 -13.32
CA GLN A 178 -26.77 -3.70 -13.11
C GLN A 178 -25.33 -4.17 -13.37
N ASN A 179 -24.79 -4.99 -12.48
CA ASN A 179 -23.45 -5.58 -12.59
C ASN A 179 -23.53 -7.05 -13.07
N TYR A 180 -22.45 -7.82 -12.93
CA TYR A 180 -22.23 -9.16 -13.48
C TYR A 180 -23.28 -10.23 -13.12
N LYS A 181 -24.13 -10.02 -12.11
CA LYS A 181 -25.22 -10.94 -11.74
C LYS A 181 -26.49 -10.17 -11.37
N PRO A 182 -27.69 -10.57 -11.85
CA PRO A 182 -28.95 -9.93 -11.48
C PRO A 182 -29.07 -9.64 -9.97
N GLY A 183 -29.40 -8.40 -9.63
CA GLY A 183 -29.49 -7.92 -8.24
C GLY A 183 -28.19 -7.35 -7.66
N THR A 184 -27.03 -7.62 -8.27
CA THR A 184 -25.77 -6.93 -7.95
C THR A 184 -25.69 -5.61 -8.70
N ARG A 185 -25.28 -4.54 -8.03
CA ARG A 185 -25.27 -3.18 -8.58
C ARG A 185 -23.88 -2.57 -8.55
N LEU A 186 -23.66 -1.62 -9.44
CA LEU A 186 -22.52 -0.71 -9.45
C LEU A 186 -23.07 0.71 -9.37
N PHE A 187 -22.41 1.56 -8.59
CA PHE A 187 -22.81 2.95 -8.41
C PHE A 187 -21.74 3.88 -8.93
N GLY A 188 -22.13 5.07 -9.38
CA GLY A 188 -21.17 6.07 -9.85
C GLY A 188 -21.77 7.45 -9.92
N ILE A 189 -20.91 8.44 -10.18
CA ILE A 189 -21.31 9.81 -10.47
C ILE A 189 -20.98 10.09 -11.94
N VAL A 190 -21.97 10.51 -12.71
CA VAL A 190 -21.78 11.00 -14.08
C VAL A 190 -21.99 12.51 -14.14
N CYS A 191 -21.05 13.20 -14.77
CA CYS A 191 -21.12 14.64 -15.02
C CYS A 191 -21.23 14.86 -16.52
N VAL A 192 -22.26 15.60 -16.96
CA VAL A 192 -22.60 15.78 -18.37
C VAL A 192 -22.71 17.28 -18.67
N PRO A 193 -21.98 17.81 -19.67
CA PRO A 193 -22.18 19.17 -20.13
C PRO A 193 -23.64 19.40 -20.56
N LYS A 194 -24.24 20.53 -20.16
CA LYS A 194 -25.65 20.83 -20.47
C LYS A 194 -25.88 21.23 -21.92
N ALA A 195 -24.89 21.86 -22.55
CA ALA A 195 -25.02 22.30 -23.93
C ALA A 195 -25.17 21.08 -24.86
N PRO A 196 -26.07 21.10 -25.85
CA PRO A 196 -26.21 19.99 -26.79
C PRO A 196 -24.92 19.82 -27.58
N GLY A 197 -24.45 18.58 -27.72
CA GLY A 197 -23.21 18.29 -28.44
C GLY A 197 -22.75 16.85 -28.29
N LYS A 198 -21.72 16.49 -29.05
CA LYS A 198 -20.96 15.26 -28.85
C LYS A 198 -19.72 15.60 -28.06
N TYR A 199 -19.51 14.89 -26.96
CA TYR A 199 -18.38 15.12 -26.07
C TYR A 199 -17.55 13.84 -25.96
N PRO A 200 -16.22 13.93 -25.82
CA PRO A 200 -15.43 12.80 -25.35
C PRO A 200 -15.92 12.38 -23.96
N ALA A 201 -15.65 11.12 -23.59
CA ALA A 201 -16.00 10.58 -22.29
C ALA A 201 -14.77 10.06 -21.55
N LEU A 202 -14.72 10.26 -20.23
CA LEU A 202 -13.66 9.81 -19.33
C LEU A 202 -14.26 8.93 -18.24
N LEU A 203 -13.77 7.69 -18.15
CA LEU A 203 -14.13 6.74 -17.09
C LEU A 203 -13.07 6.74 -15.99
N HIS A 204 -13.45 7.07 -14.76
CA HIS A 204 -12.60 6.92 -13.58
C HIS A 204 -12.93 5.60 -12.87
N VAL A 205 -11.99 4.67 -12.90
CA VAL A 205 -12.04 3.42 -12.13
C VAL A 205 -11.46 3.63 -10.72
N PRO A 206 -11.97 2.94 -9.69
CA PRO A 206 -11.57 3.21 -8.31
C PRO A 206 -10.25 2.52 -7.95
N GLY A 207 -9.39 3.21 -7.19
CA GLY A 207 -8.35 2.56 -6.38
C GLY A 207 -8.90 1.78 -5.19
N ALA A 208 -8.04 1.02 -4.49
CA ALA A 208 -8.39 0.16 -3.36
C ALA A 208 -9.17 0.89 -2.25
N GLY A 209 -10.10 0.18 -1.61
CA GLY A 209 -10.96 0.69 -0.53
C GLY A 209 -12.33 1.19 -0.98
N VAL A 210 -13.19 1.50 -0.01
CA VAL A 210 -14.56 1.98 -0.20
C VAL A 210 -14.61 3.45 0.22
N ARG A 211 -15.11 4.33 -0.67
CA ARG A 211 -15.24 5.76 -0.39
C ARG A 211 -16.35 6.38 -1.24
N GLY A 212 -16.86 7.51 -0.78
CA GLY A 212 -17.78 8.32 -1.54
C GLY A 212 -17.10 9.02 -2.73
N TYR A 213 -17.90 9.37 -3.74
CA TYR A 213 -17.44 10.10 -4.91
C TYR A 213 -18.29 11.34 -5.17
N TYR A 214 -17.60 12.42 -5.56
CA TYR A 214 -18.25 13.67 -5.94
C TYR A 214 -18.46 13.81 -7.46
N GLY A 215 -17.69 13.08 -8.28
CA GLY A 215 -17.61 13.27 -9.73
C GLY A 215 -16.55 14.31 -10.13
N ASP A 216 -16.16 14.32 -11.40
CA ASP A 216 -15.19 15.29 -11.95
C ASP A 216 -15.91 16.38 -12.76
N VAL A 217 -16.57 17.27 -12.02
CA VAL A 217 -17.32 18.41 -12.57
C VAL A 217 -16.40 19.36 -13.34
N ASN A 218 -15.17 19.57 -12.86
CA ASN A 218 -14.21 20.50 -13.47
C ASN A 218 -13.80 20.07 -14.88
N THR A 219 -13.57 18.79 -15.10
CA THR A 219 -13.31 18.24 -16.44
C THR A 219 -14.57 18.28 -17.29
N ALA A 220 -15.75 18.06 -16.70
CA ALA A 220 -17.00 18.18 -17.43
C ALA A 220 -17.33 19.60 -17.91
N GLU A 221 -16.99 20.64 -17.14
CA GLU A 221 -17.14 22.02 -17.58
C GLU A 221 -16.27 22.37 -18.79
N LYS A 222 -15.21 21.60 -19.04
CA LYS A 222 -14.34 21.72 -20.22
C LYS A 222 -14.85 20.91 -21.42
N GLY A 223 -16.06 20.36 -21.35
CA GLY A 223 -16.69 19.63 -22.46
C GLY A 223 -16.31 18.15 -22.53
N VAL A 224 -16.19 17.47 -21.38
CA VAL A 224 -15.93 16.02 -21.33
C VAL A 224 -16.99 15.35 -20.45
N ILE A 225 -17.67 14.30 -20.91
CA ILE A 225 -18.54 13.53 -20.02
C ILE A 225 -17.66 12.71 -19.07
N THR A 226 -17.80 12.87 -17.76
CA THR A 226 -17.02 12.06 -16.81
C THR A 226 -17.93 11.06 -16.11
N LEU A 227 -17.50 9.81 -15.97
CA LEU A 227 -18.16 8.80 -15.16
C LEU A 227 -17.16 8.25 -14.13
N GLN A 228 -17.42 8.45 -12.85
CA GLN A 228 -16.62 7.90 -11.76
C GLN A 228 -17.38 6.80 -11.04
N ILE A 229 -16.83 5.59 -10.99
CA ILE A 229 -17.54 4.40 -10.50
C ILE A 229 -16.98 3.86 -9.18
N GLY A 230 -17.87 3.36 -8.33
CA GLY A 230 -17.60 2.51 -7.17
C GLY A 230 -18.09 1.09 -7.42
N ILE A 231 -17.21 0.12 -7.20
CA ILE A 231 -17.43 -1.29 -7.58
C ILE A 231 -18.00 -2.18 -6.46
N HIS A 232 -18.30 -1.59 -5.29
CA HIS A 232 -18.58 -2.33 -4.05
C HIS A 232 -20.07 -2.56 -3.78
N GLY A 233 -20.95 -2.22 -4.72
CA GLY A 233 -22.40 -2.42 -4.58
C GLY A 233 -23.10 -1.52 -3.56
N VAL A 234 -22.40 -0.50 -3.06
CA VAL A 234 -22.95 0.54 -2.17
C VAL A 234 -23.02 1.89 -2.89
N PRO A 235 -24.03 2.73 -2.61
CA PRO A 235 -24.10 4.07 -3.16
C PRO A 235 -22.85 4.88 -2.85
N VAL A 236 -22.31 5.56 -3.86
CA VAL A 236 -21.10 6.38 -3.72
C VAL A 236 -21.43 7.76 -3.12
N THR A 237 -22.71 8.01 -2.82
CA THR A 237 -23.17 9.16 -2.05
C THR A 237 -23.69 8.77 -0.67
N LEU A 238 -23.42 7.55 -0.20
CA LEU A 238 -23.79 7.14 1.15
C LEU A 238 -22.94 7.92 2.16
N ASP A 239 -23.58 8.54 3.15
CA ASP A 239 -22.89 9.24 4.22
C ASP A 239 -22.12 8.25 5.09
N ALA A 240 -20.89 8.62 5.46
CA ALA A 240 -20.11 7.89 6.46
C ALA A 240 -20.64 8.26 7.85
N SER A 241 -21.79 7.71 8.22
CA SER A 241 -22.33 7.77 9.58
C SER A 241 -21.55 6.88 10.53
#